data_AF-A0A496Q485-F1
#
_entry.id   AF-A0A496Q485-F1
#
_cell.length_a   1.000
_cell.length_b   1.000
_cell.length_c   1.000
_cell.angle_alpha   90.00
_cell.angle_beta   90.00
_cell.angle_gamma   90.00
#
_symmetry.space_group_name_H-M   'P 1'
#
loop_
_entity.id
_entity.type
_entity.pdbx_description
1 polymer ?
#
loop_
_entity_poly.entity_id
_entity_poly.type
_entity_poly.pdbx_seq_one_letter_code
_entity_poly.pdbx_strand_id
1 'polypeptide(L)'
;MHRLFTRAFLVLSFLLLATSGTAEDRQAPDLDGDGIPNIVDPDIDNDGLPNSIDRNVDGGIAKSGPFAGKYIGDHLENDNPAEIDIDGDELRDDSLGELDIDGDSHRDDDLAEEDIDGDGRKDDSSTELDIDGDGRNDDDDSEDDIDGDGLDDNDDEEDDIDGDGVSDDLDDDIDGDDLLNSSEFENDTDGDGLSDDDPEEINDDGDSLDDREDSDDDNDGISDEDDSDHHPEDDEVEVEVYLSAGSAAPAESQVKVKIQRMAYGEIEFEISAENLPAGNYELVIDGVSRGILPLESDGEKTKGEVEYETHPEDEDELLLDFDVIGLPIQIVRNGVVYFSGVVPTPPEI
;
A
#
# COMPACT_ATOMS: atom_id res chain seq x y z
N MET A 1 9.12 19.00 -97.97
CA MET A 1 8.61 17.71 -98.48
C MET A 1 9.08 16.61 -97.54
N HIS A 2 8.17 15.69 -97.19
CA HIS A 2 8.32 14.56 -96.28
C HIS A 2 9.65 13.79 -96.34
N ARG A 3 10.13 13.27 -95.20
CA ARG A 3 10.02 11.83 -94.81
C ARG A 3 10.67 11.53 -93.45
N LEU A 4 10.03 10.59 -92.75
CA LEU A 4 10.33 9.99 -91.44
C LEU A 4 11.75 9.40 -91.34
N PHE A 5 12.31 9.37 -90.12
CA PHE A 5 12.95 8.18 -89.56
C PHE A 5 12.81 8.08 -88.03
N THR A 6 12.30 6.92 -87.62
CA THR A 6 11.95 6.40 -86.31
C THR A 6 13.17 6.14 -85.42
N ARG A 7 13.09 6.42 -84.11
CA ARG A 7 13.74 5.60 -83.07
C ARG A 7 12.87 5.58 -81.81
N ALA A 8 12.50 4.36 -81.42
CA ALA A 8 11.71 4.02 -80.26
C ALA A 8 12.48 4.28 -78.95
N PHE A 9 11.78 4.73 -77.92
CA PHE A 9 12.12 4.43 -76.53
C PHE A 9 10.86 3.90 -75.85
N LEU A 10 11.01 2.71 -75.29
CA LEU A 10 10.03 1.96 -74.54
C LEU A 10 9.92 2.63 -73.17
N VAL A 11 8.74 3.15 -72.82
CA VAL A 11 8.43 3.54 -71.43
C VAL A 11 7.43 2.51 -70.92
N LEU A 12 7.90 1.70 -69.98
CA LEU A 12 7.11 0.74 -69.23
C LEU A 12 6.29 1.53 -68.20
N SER A 13 5.01 1.78 -68.49
CA SER A 13 4.08 2.29 -67.49
C SER A 13 3.67 1.13 -66.58
N PHE A 14 4.19 1.12 -65.36
CA PHE A 14 3.57 0.42 -64.25
C PHE A 14 2.28 1.17 -63.90
N LEU A 15 1.13 0.55 -64.18
CA LEU A 15 -0.15 1.00 -63.67
C LEU A 15 -0.25 0.47 -62.24
N LEU A 16 0.07 1.31 -61.27
CA LEU A 16 -0.21 1.02 -59.86
C LEU A 16 -1.73 1.13 -59.70
N LEU A 17 -2.43 -0.01 -59.59
CA LEU A 17 -3.77 -0.02 -59.02
C LEU A 17 -3.58 0.25 -57.53
N ALA A 18 -3.73 1.50 -57.11
CA ALA A 18 -4.05 1.81 -55.74
C ALA A 18 -5.49 1.35 -55.52
N THR A 19 -5.67 0.20 -54.88
CA THR A 19 -6.91 -0.10 -54.20
C THR A 19 -7.00 0.88 -53.05
N SER A 20 -7.86 1.89 -53.17
CA SER A 20 -8.30 2.69 -52.03
C SER A 20 -9.02 1.73 -51.09
N GLY A 21 -8.30 1.21 -50.09
CA GLY A 21 -8.94 0.82 -48.85
C GLY A 21 -9.40 2.11 -48.21
N THR A 22 -10.72 2.30 -48.15
CA THR A 22 -11.31 3.25 -47.23
C THR A 22 -10.96 2.75 -45.83
N ALA A 23 -10.16 3.50 -45.08
CA ALA A 23 -10.34 3.50 -43.64
C ALA A 23 -11.80 3.93 -43.45
N GLU A 24 -12.62 3.02 -42.93
CA GLU A 24 -13.92 3.45 -42.42
C GLU A 24 -13.59 4.40 -41.26
N ASP A 25 -14.15 5.59 -41.34
CA ASP A 25 -14.21 6.55 -40.26
C ASP A 25 -15.03 5.85 -39.18
N ARG A 26 -14.36 5.17 -38.23
CA ARG A 26 -15.04 4.69 -37.03
C ARG A 26 -15.42 5.95 -36.27
N GLN A 27 -16.71 6.27 -36.34
CA GLN A 27 -17.29 7.26 -35.46
C GLN A 27 -17.18 6.67 -34.05
N ALA A 28 -16.72 7.46 -33.08
CA ALA A 28 -16.72 7.06 -31.67
C ALA A 28 -18.12 6.57 -31.26
N PRO A 29 -18.23 5.64 -30.30
CA PRO A 29 -19.51 5.22 -29.74
C PRO A 29 -20.38 6.40 -29.34
N ASP A 30 -21.68 6.23 -29.51
CA ASP A 30 -22.74 7.22 -29.32
C ASP A 30 -24.02 6.39 -29.12
N LEU A 31 -24.14 5.84 -27.91
CA LEU A 31 -25.12 4.82 -27.57
C LEU A 31 -26.56 5.31 -27.77
N ASP A 32 -26.86 6.51 -27.28
CA ASP A 32 -28.19 7.11 -27.37
C ASP A 32 -28.47 7.79 -28.74
N GLY A 33 -27.43 8.02 -29.55
CA GLY A 33 -27.51 8.58 -30.89
C GLY A 33 -27.81 10.08 -30.94
N ASP A 34 -27.62 10.84 -29.85
CA ASP A 34 -27.86 12.27 -29.81
C ASP A 34 -26.75 13.10 -30.47
N GLY A 35 -25.59 12.47 -30.70
CA GLY A 35 -24.43 13.03 -31.38
C GLY A 35 -23.31 13.51 -30.46
N ILE A 36 -23.39 13.24 -29.16
CA ILE A 36 -22.29 13.30 -28.20
C ILE A 36 -21.68 11.89 -28.10
N PRO A 37 -20.34 11.72 -28.21
CA PRO A 37 -19.71 10.42 -28.00
C PRO A 37 -19.72 9.99 -26.53
N ASN A 38 -19.79 8.68 -26.25
CA ASN A 38 -19.87 8.10 -24.90
C ASN A 38 -18.86 8.70 -23.90
N ILE A 39 -17.56 8.64 -24.21
CA ILE A 39 -16.42 9.26 -23.47
C ILE A 39 -16.58 10.76 -23.04
N VAL A 40 -17.61 11.46 -23.50
CA VAL A 40 -17.91 12.84 -23.06
C VAL A 40 -19.42 13.11 -22.93
N ASP A 41 -20.24 12.07 -22.94
CA ASP A 41 -21.69 12.17 -22.82
C ASP A 41 -22.12 12.06 -21.36
N PRO A 42 -22.63 13.13 -20.72
CA PRO A 42 -22.96 13.11 -19.29
C PRO A 42 -24.21 12.27 -18.91
N ASP A 43 -24.80 11.54 -19.85
CA ASP A 43 -26.00 10.70 -19.72
C ASP A 43 -26.03 9.72 -20.92
N ILE A 44 -25.10 8.75 -20.93
CA ILE A 44 -24.72 7.90 -22.07
C ILE A 44 -25.90 7.18 -22.72
N ASP A 45 -26.87 6.72 -21.93
CA ASP A 45 -28.05 6.03 -22.43
C ASP A 45 -29.30 6.95 -22.57
N ASN A 46 -29.17 8.20 -22.13
CA ASN A 46 -30.19 9.25 -22.08
C ASN A 46 -31.45 8.83 -21.30
N ASP A 47 -31.27 7.96 -20.32
CA ASP A 47 -32.20 7.64 -19.26
C ASP A 47 -32.56 8.93 -18.52
N GLY A 48 -31.65 9.86 -18.31
CA GLY A 48 -31.89 11.05 -17.50
C GLY A 48 -31.54 10.88 -16.02
N LEU A 49 -30.72 9.89 -15.71
CA LEU A 49 -29.77 9.89 -14.60
C LEU A 49 -28.40 10.29 -15.21
N PRO A 50 -27.66 11.23 -14.62
CA PRO A 50 -26.25 11.43 -14.99
C PRO A 50 -25.41 10.19 -14.64
N ASN A 51 -24.32 9.97 -15.39
CA ASN A 51 -23.44 8.81 -15.24
C ASN A 51 -22.99 8.57 -13.80
N SER A 52 -22.46 9.60 -13.13
CA SER A 52 -22.08 9.68 -11.70
C SER A 52 -23.06 9.14 -10.64
N ILE A 53 -24.29 8.79 -11.01
CA ILE A 53 -25.30 8.20 -10.12
C ILE A 53 -26.14 7.11 -10.83
N ASP A 54 -25.76 6.72 -12.04
CA ASP A 54 -26.44 5.72 -12.84
C ASP A 54 -25.69 4.40 -12.79
N ARG A 55 -26.25 3.45 -12.05
CA ARG A 55 -25.66 2.13 -11.75
C ARG A 55 -25.67 1.16 -12.94
N ASN A 56 -25.86 1.71 -14.13
CA ASN A 56 -25.90 1.05 -15.41
C ASN A 56 -25.72 2.14 -16.48
N VAL A 57 -24.55 2.79 -16.48
CA VAL A 57 -24.20 3.95 -17.32
C VAL A 57 -24.48 3.67 -18.80
N ASP A 58 -24.05 2.50 -19.25
CA ASP A 58 -24.24 1.97 -20.59
C ASP A 58 -25.70 1.56 -20.90
N GLY A 59 -26.64 1.55 -19.92
CA GLY A 59 -27.89 0.82 -20.09
C GLY A 59 -29.15 1.34 -19.38
N GLY A 60 -30.20 1.56 -20.15
CA GLY A 60 -31.46 2.00 -19.56
C GLY A 60 -32.53 2.36 -20.57
N ILE A 61 -33.64 2.91 -20.04
CA ILE A 61 -34.78 3.30 -20.87
C ILE A 61 -34.65 4.79 -21.19
N ALA A 62 -33.96 5.09 -22.28
CA ALA A 62 -33.84 6.41 -22.87
C ALA A 62 -35.14 7.24 -22.71
N LYS A 63 -35.10 8.31 -21.91
CA LYS A 63 -36.21 9.26 -21.73
C LYS A 63 -36.24 10.30 -22.85
N SER A 64 -35.13 10.47 -23.55
CA SER A 64 -34.91 11.51 -24.57
C SER A 64 -34.24 10.95 -25.84
N GLY A 65 -33.84 11.82 -26.77
CA GLY A 65 -33.12 11.40 -27.98
C GLY A 65 -33.89 10.58 -29.03
N PRO A 66 -33.17 10.04 -30.03
CA PRO A 66 -33.69 9.15 -31.08
C PRO A 66 -34.28 7.82 -30.57
N PHE A 67 -33.83 7.34 -29.41
CA PHE A 67 -34.27 6.07 -28.83
C PHE A 67 -35.39 6.18 -27.80
N ALA A 68 -35.77 7.39 -27.37
CA ALA A 68 -36.86 7.69 -26.44
C ALA A 68 -37.96 6.59 -26.29
N GLY A 69 -38.02 5.99 -25.11
CA GLY A 69 -38.97 4.95 -24.70
C GLY A 69 -38.57 3.53 -25.11
N LYS A 70 -37.32 3.31 -25.51
CA LYS A 70 -36.72 1.99 -25.74
C LYS A 70 -35.60 1.79 -24.73
N TYR A 71 -35.34 0.52 -24.44
CA TYR A 71 -34.12 0.13 -23.76
C TYR A 71 -32.97 0.11 -24.77
N ILE A 72 -31.83 0.70 -24.41
CA ILE A 72 -30.53 0.64 -25.09
C ILE A 72 -29.48 0.18 -24.07
N GLY A 73 -28.27 -0.17 -24.53
CA GLY A 73 -27.28 -0.80 -23.65
C GLY A 73 -27.40 -2.30 -23.50
N ASP A 74 -26.61 -2.83 -22.58
CA ASP A 74 -26.23 -4.23 -22.56
C ASP A 74 -26.99 -5.07 -21.48
N HIS A 75 -27.58 -4.39 -20.48
CA HIS A 75 -28.31 -4.93 -19.31
C HIS A 75 -27.47 -5.59 -18.22
N LEU A 76 -26.19 -5.30 -18.17
CA LEU A 76 -25.37 -5.48 -16.99
C LEU A 76 -25.59 -4.24 -16.09
N GLU A 77 -25.22 -4.35 -14.83
CA GLU A 77 -25.19 -3.22 -13.86
C GLU A 77 -23.68 -3.01 -13.63
N ASN A 78 -23.21 -1.83 -13.19
CA ASN A 78 -21.77 -1.54 -13.11
C ASN A 78 -21.01 -2.59 -12.25
N ASP A 79 -21.47 -2.86 -11.02
CA ASP A 79 -21.17 -4.01 -10.10
C ASP A 79 -21.34 -5.45 -10.66
N ASN A 80 -21.41 -5.63 -11.98
CA ASN A 80 -21.53 -6.95 -12.58
C ASN A 80 -20.18 -7.34 -13.16
N PRO A 81 -19.52 -8.41 -12.68
CA PRO A 81 -18.20 -8.86 -13.18
C PRO A 81 -18.15 -9.35 -14.65
N ALA A 82 -19.20 -9.09 -15.41
CA ALA A 82 -19.25 -9.32 -16.86
C ALA A 82 -19.35 -8.01 -17.65
N GLU A 83 -19.61 -6.89 -16.98
CA GLU A 83 -19.38 -5.54 -17.47
C GLU A 83 -17.88 -5.27 -17.38
N ILE A 84 -17.33 -4.62 -18.40
CA ILE A 84 -15.87 -4.50 -18.61
C ILE A 84 -15.55 -3.27 -19.50
N ASP A 85 -16.50 -2.34 -19.60
CA ASP A 85 -16.58 -1.14 -20.47
C ASP A 85 -17.81 -0.34 -20.01
N ILE A 86 -17.82 0.15 -18.76
CA ILE A 86 -18.98 0.73 -18.07
C ILE A 86 -19.58 1.92 -18.84
N ASP A 87 -18.73 2.80 -19.38
CA ASP A 87 -19.15 3.95 -20.20
C ASP A 87 -19.44 3.59 -21.68
N GLY A 88 -18.99 2.41 -22.12
CA GLY A 88 -19.21 1.88 -23.45
C GLY A 88 -18.45 2.64 -24.57
N ASP A 89 -17.29 3.24 -24.29
CA ASP A 89 -16.52 4.02 -25.26
C ASP A 89 -15.56 3.20 -26.17
N GLU A 90 -15.50 1.88 -25.98
CA GLU A 90 -14.57 0.91 -26.59
C GLU A 90 -13.17 0.82 -25.93
N LEU A 91 -12.94 1.50 -24.82
CA LEU A 91 -11.94 1.15 -23.83
C LEU A 91 -12.54 0.10 -22.89
N ARG A 92 -11.73 -0.43 -21.99
CA ARG A 92 -12.18 -1.42 -21.01
C ARG A 92 -11.74 -0.89 -19.68
N ASP A 93 -12.50 -1.16 -18.65
CA ASP A 93 -12.21 -0.69 -17.29
C ASP A 93 -10.75 -1.11 -16.93
N ASP A 94 -10.39 -2.38 -17.21
CA ASP A 94 -9.04 -2.98 -17.14
C ASP A 94 -7.92 -2.44 -18.07
N SER A 95 -8.04 -1.23 -18.62
CA SER A 95 -7.09 -0.68 -19.59
C SER A 95 -6.42 0.56 -19.05
N LEU A 96 -5.08 0.57 -19.03
CA LEU A 96 -4.13 1.71 -18.84
C LEU A 96 -4.36 3.04 -19.62
N GLY A 97 -5.49 3.23 -20.27
CA GLY A 97 -5.85 4.47 -20.93
C GLY A 97 -7.35 4.76 -20.92
N GLU A 98 -8.14 3.91 -20.25
CA GLU A 98 -9.33 4.37 -19.54
C GLU A 98 -8.85 5.16 -18.31
N LEU A 99 -9.53 6.26 -17.99
CA LEU A 99 -9.15 7.20 -16.90
C LEU A 99 -10.39 7.97 -16.38
N ASP A 100 -11.58 7.43 -16.63
CA ASP A 100 -12.92 7.99 -16.38
C ASP A 100 -13.92 6.83 -16.59
N ILE A 101 -13.82 5.79 -15.76
CA ILE A 101 -14.48 4.47 -15.96
C ILE A 101 -16.01 4.60 -16.09
N ASP A 102 -16.65 5.41 -15.25
CA ASP A 102 -18.09 5.66 -15.32
C ASP A 102 -18.47 6.75 -16.35
N GLY A 103 -17.50 7.45 -16.92
CA GLY A 103 -17.67 8.49 -17.93
C GLY A 103 -18.34 9.76 -17.43
N ASP A 104 -18.34 10.06 -16.13
CA ASP A 104 -18.97 11.26 -15.57
C ASP A 104 -18.16 12.56 -15.78
N SER A 105 -16.95 12.44 -16.34
CA SER A 105 -15.95 13.50 -16.56
C SER A 105 -15.14 13.94 -15.33
N HIS A 106 -15.19 13.17 -14.25
CA HIS A 106 -14.11 13.06 -13.30
C HIS A 106 -13.06 12.09 -13.84
N ARG A 107 -11.93 12.00 -13.16
CA ARG A 107 -10.95 10.96 -13.46
C ARG A 107 -10.89 10.09 -12.24
N ASP A 108 -10.50 8.85 -12.44
CA ASP A 108 -10.30 7.89 -11.38
C ASP A 108 -9.30 8.50 -10.35
N ASP A 109 -8.17 9.07 -10.83
CA ASP A 109 -7.20 9.88 -10.04
C ASP A 109 -7.66 11.24 -9.41
N ASP A 110 -8.93 11.67 -9.55
CA ASP A 110 -9.38 12.97 -9.02
C ASP A 110 -9.93 12.81 -7.60
N LEU A 111 -9.34 13.47 -6.60
CA LEU A 111 -9.83 13.62 -5.21
C LEU A 111 -11.33 14.05 -5.02
N ALA A 112 -12.06 14.30 -6.10
CA ALA A 112 -13.47 14.61 -6.10
C ALA A 112 -14.36 13.49 -6.68
N GLU A 113 -13.75 12.46 -7.27
CA GLU A 113 -14.36 11.16 -7.49
C GLU A 113 -14.50 10.45 -6.14
N GLU A 114 -15.58 9.71 -5.96
CA GLU A 114 -15.85 8.99 -4.70
C GLU A 114 -16.58 7.65 -4.97
N ASP A 115 -16.70 7.21 -6.23
CA ASP A 115 -17.44 6.03 -6.74
C ASP A 115 -16.99 5.75 -8.19
N ILE A 116 -15.74 5.27 -8.37
CA ILE A 116 -15.04 5.16 -9.67
C ILE A 116 -15.84 4.36 -10.72
N ASP A 117 -16.38 3.20 -10.34
CA ASP A 117 -17.21 2.37 -11.23
C ASP A 117 -18.67 2.86 -11.37
N GLY A 118 -19.11 3.81 -10.54
CA GLY A 118 -20.46 4.38 -10.55
C GLY A 118 -21.59 3.43 -10.10
N ASP A 119 -21.31 2.31 -9.43
CA ASP A 119 -22.34 1.38 -8.94
C ASP A 119 -23.19 1.94 -7.78
N GLY A 120 -22.72 3.05 -7.21
CA GLY A 120 -23.34 3.75 -6.11
C GLY A 120 -23.02 3.14 -4.76
N ARG A 121 -21.88 2.47 -4.64
CA ARG A 121 -21.07 2.37 -3.45
C ARG A 121 -20.11 3.56 -3.48
N LYS A 122 -19.02 3.49 -2.74
CA LYS A 122 -18.00 4.52 -2.69
C LYS A 122 -16.71 3.77 -2.49
N ASP A 123 -15.62 4.27 -3.02
CA ASP A 123 -14.31 3.62 -2.94
C ASP A 123 -13.96 3.37 -1.44
N ASP A 124 -14.15 4.39 -0.58
CA ASP A 124 -14.05 4.34 0.90
C ASP A 124 -15.05 3.41 1.66
N SER A 125 -15.84 2.62 0.95
CA SER A 125 -16.87 1.77 1.54
C SER A 125 -16.38 0.35 1.69
N SER A 126 -16.41 -0.16 2.93
CA SER A 126 -16.26 -1.57 3.35
C SER A 126 -17.18 -2.65 2.68
N THR A 127 -17.90 -2.30 1.62
CA THR A 127 -18.74 -3.20 0.83
C THR A 127 -18.53 -3.03 -0.67
N GLU A 128 -17.67 -2.10 -1.05
CA GLU A 128 -16.96 -2.14 -2.31
C GLU A 128 -15.84 -3.18 -2.21
N LEU A 129 -15.59 -3.92 -3.28
CA LEU A 129 -14.59 -4.99 -3.35
C LEU A 129 -14.07 -5.18 -4.80
N ASP A 130 -14.31 -4.20 -5.68
CA ASP A 130 -14.08 -4.17 -7.14
C ASP A 130 -14.18 -2.68 -7.55
N ILE A 131 -13.24 -1.86 -7.07
CA ILE A 131 -13.32 -0.37 -7.12
C ILE A 131 -13.39 0.15 -8.56
N ASP A 132 -12.58 -0.41 -9.47
CA ASP A 132 -12.59 -0.08 -10.89
C ASP A 132 -13.72 -0.78 -11.69
N GLY A 133 -14.40 -1.75 -11.09
CA GLY A 133 -15.51 -2.49 -11.69
C GLY A 133 -15.13 -3.40 -12.86
N ASP A 134 -13.85 -3.78 -13.03
CA ASP A 134 -13.41 -4.63 -14.15
C ASP A 134 -13.82 -6.10 -14.00
N GLY A 135 -14.30 -6.46 -12.81
CA GLY A 135 -14.78 -7.78 -12.45
C GLY A 135 -13.73 -8.71 -11.84
N ARG A 136 -12.55 -8.21 -11.49
CA ARG A 136 -11.69 -8.76 -10.44
C ARG A 136 -12.13 -8.17 -9.10
N ASN A 137 -11.56 -8.68 -8.03
CA ASN A 137 -11.72 -7.99 -6.76
C ASN A 137 -10.38 -7.34 -6.47
N ASP A 138 -10.39 -6.30 -5.66
CA ASP A 138 -9.20 -5.64 -5.12
C ASP A 138 -8.23 -6.69 -4.51
N ASP A 139 -8.76 -7.70 -3.78
CA ASP A 139 -8.00 -8.83 -3.17
C ASP A 139 -7.51 -9.97 -4.12
N ASP A 140 -7.62 -9.87 -5.45
CA ASP A 140 -7.22 -10.95 -6.37
C ASP A 140 -5.73 -10.82 -6.78
N ASP A 141 -4.93 -11.90 -6.68
CA ASP A 141 -3.52 -11.96 -7.12
C ASP A 141 -3.24 -11.54 -8.61
N SER A 142 -4.26 -11.14 -9.36
CA SER A 142 -4.15 -10.68 -10.74
C SER A 142 -4.87 -9.37 -11.02
N GLU A 143 -5.30 -8.67 -9.98
CA GLU A 143 -5.47 -7.23 -10.03
C GLU A 143 -4.09 -6.58 -9.89
N ASP A 144 -3.82 -5.58 -10.71
CA ASP A 144 -2.52 -4.89 -10.73
C ASP A 144 -2.71 -3.34 -10.72
N ASP A 145 -3.96 -2.84 -10.65
CA ASP A 145 -4.39 -1.42 -10.82
C ASP A 145 -5.79 -1.27 -10.18
N ILE A 146 -5.88 -1.21 -8.85
CA ILE A 146 -7.12 -1.34 -8.06
C ILE A 146 -8.15 -0.25 -8.36
N ASP A 147 -7.71 1.01 -8.48
CA ASP A 147 -8.57 2.15 -8.75
C ASP A 147 -8.76 2.42 -10.27
N GLY A 148 -7.99 1.75 -11.12
CA GLY A 148 -8.10 1.86 -12.58
C GLY A 148 -7.58 3.19 -13.15
N ASP A 149 -6.78 3.97 -12.42
CA ASP A 149 -6.22 5.25 -12.89
C ASP A 149 -5.12 5.06 -13.97
N GLY A 150 -4.70 3.82 -14.20
CA GLY A 150 -3.71 3.44 -15.18
C GLY A 150 -2.25 3.54 -14.73
N LEU A 151 -2.02 3.66 -13.43
CA LEU A 151 -0.80 3.31 -12.71
C LEU A 151 -0.98 1.92 -12.11
N ASP A 152 0.06 1.08 -12.22
CA ASP A 152 -0.01 -0.23 -11.57
C ASP A 152 0.23 0.02 -10.05
N ASP A 153 -0.37 -0.74 -9.13
CA ASP A 153 -0.31 -0.51 -7.67
C ASP A 153 1.13 -0.38 -7.13
N ASN A 154 2.10 -1.06 -7.77
CA ASN A 154 3.52 -1.00 -7.44
C ASN A 154 4.36 0.02 -8.24
N ASP A 155 3.74 0.98 -8.94
CA ASP A 155 4.47 2.07 -9.60
C ASP A 155 4.93 3.12 -8.55
N ASP A 156 6.21 3.50 -8.55
CA ASP A 156 6.79 4.55 -7.66
C ASP A 156 6.06 5.93 -7.72
N GLU A 157 5.09 6.08 -8.62
CA GLU A 157 4.33 7.29 -8.91
C GLU A 157 2.86 7.20 -8.50
N GLU A 158 2.41 6.04 -8.00
CA GLU A 158 1.14 5.84 -7.30
C GLU A 158 1.24 6.31 -5.83
N ASP A 159 0.20 6.95 -5.31
CA ASP A 159 0.14 7.45 -3.93
C ASP A 159 -1.24 7.36 -3.25
N ASP A 160 -2.21 6.66 -3.85
CA ASP A 160 -3.61 6.50 -3.43
C ASP A 160 -4.20 5.21 -4.08
N ILE A 161 -3.69 4.03 -3.70
CA ILE A 161 -3.91 2.74 -4.40
C ILE A 161 -5.40 2.39 -4.61
N ASP A 162 -6.23 2.59 -3.59
CA ASP A 162 -7.67 2.32 -3.67
C ASP A 162 -8.50 3.49 -4.23
N GLY A 163 -7.87 4.62 -4.52
CA GLY A 163 -8.50 5.82 -5.06
C GLY A 163 -9.52 6.50 -4.14
N ASP A 164 -9.55 6.22 -2.83
CA ASP A 164 -10.54 6.80 -1.91
C ASP A 164 -10.32 8.29 -1.60
N GLY A 165 -9.14 8.80 -1.98
CA GLY A 165 -8.69 10.18 -1.78
C GLY A 165 -7.88 10.39 -0.50
N VAL A 166 -7.42 9.31 0.13
CA VAL A 166 -6.49 9.27 1.26
C VAL A 166 -5.23 8.57 0.79
N SER A 167 -4.11 9.30 0.85
CA SER A 167 -2.84 8.73 0.42
C SER A 167 -2.41 7.56 1.31
N ASP A 168 -1.70 6.61 0.71
CA ASP A 168 -1.25 5.35 1.35
C ASP A 168 -0.57 5.62 2.70
N ASP A 169 0.27 6.67 2.81
CA ASP A 169 0.96 7.11 4.04
C ASP A 169 0.04 7.54 5.20
N LEU A 170 -1.27 7.60 4.97
CA LEU A 170 -2.30 8.03 5.91
C LEU A 170 -3.54 7.13 5.91
N ASP A 171 -3.58 6.11 5.05
CA ASP A 171 -4.69 5.17 4.95
C ASP A 171 -4.54 4.01 5.94
N ASP A 172 -5.67 3.54 6.47
CA ASP A 172 -5.73 2.37 7.35
C ASP A 172 -6.26 1.09 6.66
N ASP A 173 -6.50 1.12 5.35
CA ASP A 173 -7.05 0.07 4.46
C ASP A 173 -6.57 0.30 2.99
N ILE A 174 -5.26 0.25 2.75
CA ILE A 174 -4.61 0.79 1.51
C ILE A 174 -5.11 0.16 0.20
N ASP A 175 -5.44 -1.13 0.20
CA ASP A 175 -5.94 -1.86 -0.98
C ASP A 175 -7.48 -1.88 -1.08
N GLY A 176 -8.19 -1.27 -0.12
CA GLY A 176 -9.64 -1.17 -0.10
C GLY A 176 -10.42 -2.48 0.19
N ASP A 177 -9.78 -3.56 0.66
CA ASP A 177 -10.40 -4.89 0.75
C ASP A 177 -11.31 -5.15 2.00
N ASP A 178 -11.45 -4.16 2.91
CA ASP A 178 -12.06 -4.22 4.26
C ASP A 178 -11.22 -4.99 5.31
N LEU A 179 -9.91 -5.15 5.08
CA LEU A 179 -8.91 -5.62 6.04
C LEU A 179 -7.88 -4.53 6.34
N LEU A 180 -8.20 -3.74 7.35
CA LEU A 180 -7.24 -2.76 7.90
C LEU A 180 -5.80 -3.28 8.00
N ASN A 181 -4.80 -2.47 7.63
CA ASN A 181 -3.38 -2.85 7.62
C ASN A 181 -2.95 -3.55 8.93
N SER A 182 -3.40 -3.05 10.09
CA SER A 182 -3.16 -3.63 11.43
C SER A 182 -3.78 -5.02 11.72
N SER A 183 -4.37 -5.66 10.71
CA SER A 183 -5.09 -6.91 10.82
C SER A 183 -4.13 -8.09 10.70
N GLU A 184 -4.10 -8.99 11.70
CA GLU A 184 -3.39 -10.29 11.58
C GLU A 184 -3.88 -11.20 10.40
N PHE A 185 -4.88 -10.76 9.64
CA PHE A 185 -5.38 -11.43 8.44
C PHE A 185 -5.01 -10.74 7.15
N GLU A 186 -4.48 -9.52 7.24
CA GLU A 186 -3.86 -8.85 6.12
C GLU A 186 -2.48 -9.46 5.89
N ASN A 187 -2.14 -9.64 4.63
CA ASN A 187 -0.90 -10.25 4.20
C ASN A 187 -0.40 -9.73 2.86
N ASP A 188 -1.04 -8.73 2.26
CA ASP A 188 -0.79 -8.14 0.95
C ASP A 188 -1.25 -6.67 1.00
N THR A 189 -0.61 -5.87 1.86
CA THR A 189 -1.16 -4.58 2.33
C THR A 189 -1.42 -3.55 1.22
N ASP A 190 -0.61 -3.58 0.16
CA ASP A 190 -0.73 -2.70 -1.02
C ASP A 190 -1.51 -3.35 -2.19
N GLY A 191 -1.96 -4.60 -2.04
CA GLY A 191 -2.74 -5.31 -3.05
C GLY A 191 -1.99 -5.70 -4.34
N ASP A 192 -0.66 -5.55 -4.42
CA ASP A 192 0.09 -5.76 -5.68
C ASP A 192 0.25 -7.25 -6.10
N GLY A 193 -0.26 -8.17 -5.26
CA GLY A 193 -0.23 -9.60 -5.44
C GLY A 193 1.06 -10.27 -4.93
N LEU A 194 1.95 -9.54 -4.27
CA LEU A 194 3.15 -10.01 -3.56
C LEU A 194 3.02 -9.80 -2.05
N SER A 195 2.29 -10.70 -1.41
CA SER A 195 2.27 -10.80 0.06
C SER A 195 3.52 -10.35 0.81
N ASP A 196 3.35 -9.53 1.85
CA ASP A 196 4.36 -8.88 2.71
C ASP A 196 5.52 -9.81 3.15
N ASP A 197 5.22 -11.10 3.33
CA ASP A 197 6.19 -12.13 3.73
C ASP A 197 7.07 -12.65 2.53
N ASP A 198 6.86 -12.17 1.30
CA ASP A 198 7.58 -12.58 0.09
C ASP A 198 8.90 -11.82 -0.05
N PRO A 199 10.06 -12.50 -0.16
CA PRO A 199 11.35 -11.84 -0.31
C PRO A 199 11.59 -11.12 -1.65
N GLU A 200 10.66 -11.22 -2.59
CA GLU A 200 10.63 -10.37 -3.79
C GLU A 200 9.90 -9.05 -3.56
N GLU A 201 9.08 -8.95 -2.51
CA GLU A 201 8.49 -7.71 -2.00
C GLU A 201 9.52 -6.91 -1.21
N ILE A 202 9.41 -5.59 -1.36
CA ILE A 202 10.33 -4.59 -0.84
C ILE A 202 9.62 -3.31 -0.37
N ASN A 203 8.29 -3.20 -0.49
CA ASN A 203 7.49 -2.03 -0.16
C ASN A 203 6.05 -2.45 0.22
N ASP A 204 5.88 -3.04 1.40
CA ASP A 204 4.63 -3.71 1.82
C ASP A 204 3.39 -2.78 1.80
N ASP A 205 3.53 -1.48 2.07
CA ASP A 205 2.43 -0.50 2.17
C ASP A 205 2.21 0.41 0.94
N GLY A 206 2.94 0.23 -0.16
CA GLY A 206 2.76 1.09 -1.35
C GLY A 206 3.31 2.53 -1.22
N ASP A 207 3.83 3.00 -0.07
CA ASP A 207 4.04 4.44 0.20
C ASP A 207 5.25 5.12 -0.51
N SER A 208 5.89 4.38 -1.43
CA SER A 208 7.14 4.70 -2.13
C SER A 208 8.44 4.62 -1.28
N LEU A 209 8.40 4.14 -0.04
CA LEU A 209 9.57 3.87 0.80
C LEU A 209 9.78 2.37 1.00
N ASP A 210 10.78 1.84 0.29
CA ASP A 210 11.31 0.48 0.47
C ASP A 210 11.37 0.10 1.98
N ASP A 211 10.85 -1.06 2.44
CA ASP A 211 10.67 -1.43 3.88
C ASP A 211 11.94 -1.19 4.71
N ARG A 212 13.11 -1.30 4.07
CA ARG A 212 14.41 -1.06 4.71
C ARG A 212 14.67 0.39 5.09
N GLU A 213 14.02 1.32 4.42
CA GLU A 213 14.07 2.76 4.59
C GLU A 213 12.79 3.32 5.23
N ASP A 214 11.73 2.51 5.35
CA ASP A 214 10.55 2.78 6.17
C ASP A 214 10.76 2.42 7.65
N SER A 215 9.94 3.00 8.52
CA SER A 215 9.87 2.73 9.94
C SER A 215 8.52 2.18 10.41
N ASP A 216 7.54 2.08 9.52
CA ASP A 216 6.18 1.54 9.70
C ASP A 216 5.80 0.82 8.39
N ASP A 217 6.45 -0.31 8.10
CA ASP A 217 6.47 -0.95 6.76
C ASP A 217 5.09 -1.40 6.23
N ASP A 218 4.11 -1.64 7.12
CA ASP A 218 2.72 -1.94 6.78
C ASP A 218 1.77 -0.74 7.02
N ASN A 219 2.29 0.42 7.40
CA ASN A 219 1.55 1.63 7.76
C ASN A 219 0.38 1.39 8.75
N ASP A 220 0.51 0.42 9.67
CA ASP A 220 -0.53 0.12 10.66
C ASP A 220 -0.61 1.13 11.83
N GLY A 221 0.37 2.05 11.85
CA GLY A 221 0.54 3.07 12.86
C GLY A 221 1.36 2.62 14.08
N ILE A 222 2.06 1.49 13.97
CA ILE A 222 2.99 0.95 14.96
C ILE A 222 4.34 0.73 14.25
N SER A 223 5.33 1.54 14.62
CA SER A 223 6.66 1.39 14.06
C SER A 223 7.24 -0.03 14.23
N ASP A 224 7.92 -0.53 13.21
CA ASP A 224 8.56 -1.86 13.08
C ASP A 224 9.29 -2.38 14.33
N GLU A 225 9.93 -1.46 15.06
CA GLU A 225 10.72 -1.76 16.26
C GLU A 225 9.86 -2.17 17.46
N ASP A 226 8.64 -1.68 17.51
CA ASP A 226 7.60 -1.98 18.49
C ASP A 226 6.53 -2.93 17.95
N ASP A 227 6.52 -3.15 16.64
CA ASP A 227 5.53 -3.96 15.98
C ASP A 227 5.86 -5.47 15.96
N SER A 228 4.80 -6.29 15.97
CA SER A 228 4.89 -7.74 16.10
C SER A 228 4.72 -8.49 14.79
N ASP A 229 4.27 -7.79 13.77
CA ASP A 229 3.82 -8.20 12.45
C ASP A 229 4.93 -7.89 11.47
N HIS A 230 5.62 -6.76 11.68
CA HIS A 230 6.86 -6.28 11.05
C HIS A 230 7.65 -7.39 10.37
N HIS A 231 7.86 -7.27 9.07
CA HIS A 231 8.64 -8.22 8.31
C HIS A 231 10.15 -8.01 8.57
N PRO A 232 10.83 -8.96 9.24
CA PRO A 232 12.19 -8.73 9.71
C PRO A 232 13.19 -8.72 8.55
N GLU A 233 13.83 -7.58 8.36
CA GLU A 233 14.77 -7.38 7.27
C GLU A 233 16.10 -8.15 7.41
N ASP A 234 16.68 -8.51 6.27
CA ASP A 234 17.84 -9.42 6.17
C ASP A 234 19.11 -8.88 6.88
N ASP A 235 19.16 -7.55 7.08
CA ASP A 235 20.22 -6.82 7.77
C ASP A 235 19.83 -6.30 9.17
N GLU A 236 18.63 -6.62 9.65
CA GLU A 236 18.26 -6.46 11.04
C GLU A 236 19.00 -7.41 11.96
N VAL A 237 19.29 -6.92 13.16
CA VAL A 237 19.99 -7.75 14.14
C VAL A 237 19.49 -7.52 15.56
N GLU A 238 18.84 -8.55 16.09
CA GLU A 238 18.65 -8.71 17.52
C GLU A 238 19.81 -9.49 18.18
N VAL A 239 20.41 -8.91 19.23
CA VAL A 239 21.38 -9.62 20.08
C VAL A 239 21.05 -9.49 21.55
N GLU A 240 20.74 -10.62 22.19
CA GLU A 240 20.52 -10.71 23.63
C GLU A 240 21.69 -11.33 24.42
N VAL A 241 21.92 -10.83 25.64
CA VAL A 241 22.85 -11.43 26.61
C VAL A 241 22.31 -11.46 28.03
N TYR A 242 22.54 -12.57 28.73
CA TYR A 242 22.26 -12.67 30.17
C TYR A 242 23.43 -12.13 31.00
N LEU A 243 23.13 -11.20 31.92
CA LEU A 243 24.14 -10.64 32.81
C LEU A 243 24.61 -11.64 33.87
N SER A 244 25.84 -11.44 34.34
CA SER A 244 26.42 -12.26 35.40
C SER A 244 25.91 -11.82 36.79
N ALA A 245 25.32 -12.78 37.52
CA ALA A 245 24.85 -12.57 38.88
C ALA A 245 26.01 -12.30 39.86
N GLY A 246 25.91 -11.21 40.60
CA GLY A 246 26.75 -10.86 41.73
C GLY A 246 26.36 -11.60 43.01
N SER A 247 27.15 -11.45 44.07
CA SER A 247 26.89 -12.16 45.35
C SER A 247 25.61 -11.72 46.08
N ALA A 248 25.02 -10.60 45.67
CA ALA A 248 23.79 -10.06 46.24
C ALA A 248 22.53 -10.51 45.49
N ALA A 249 22.69 -11.05 44.27
CA ALA A 249 21.57 -11.57 43.48
C ALA A 249 20.98 -12.82 44.17
N PRO A 250 19.64 -12.90 44.31
CA PRO A 250 18.97 -14.11 44.72
C PRO A 250 19.28 -15.29 43.79
N ALA A 251 19.03 -16.50 44.28
CA ALA A 251 18.98 -17.65 43.38
C ALA A 251 17.78 -17.51 42.42
N GLU A 252 17.94 -17.98 41.18
CA GLU A 252 16.92 -17.91 40.12
C GLU A 252 16.56 -16.50 39.61
N SER A 253 17.23 -15.45 40.08
CA SER A 253 17.12 -14.13 39.44
C SER A 253 17.95 -14.08 38.15
N GLN A 254 17.41 -13.39 37.15
CA GLN A 254 18.04 -13.21 35.85
C GLN A 254 17.86 -11.76 35.40
N VAL A 255 18.83 -11.26 34.62
CA VAL A 255 18.73 -9.99 33.91
C VAL A 255 19.21 -10.25 32.48
N LYS A 256 18.38 -9.87 31.53
CA LYS A 256 18.65 -9.89 30.09
C LYS A 256 18.94 -8.45 29.63
N VAL A 257 19.73 -8.34 28.58
CA VAL A 257 19.96 -7.08 27.85
C VAL A 257 19.83 -7.42 26.38
N LYS A 258 18.91 -6.75 25.68
CA LYS A 258 18.70 -6.81 24.23
C LYS A 258 19.37 -5.58 23.60
N ILE A 259 19.82 -5.73 22.36
CA ILE A 259 20.03 -4.64 21.41
C ILE A 259 19.37 -5.12 20.14
N GLN A 260 18.35 -4.41 19.69
CA GLN A 260 17.79 -4.54 18.35
C GLN A 260 18.40 -3.44 17.48
N ARG A 261 18.56 -3.72 16.20
CA ARG A 261 19.02 -2.76 15.20
C ARG A 261 18.19 -2.98 13.95
N MET A 262 17.43 -1.97 13.57
CA MET A 262 16.62 -1.95 12.36
C MET A 262 17.48 -1.63 11.13
N ALA A 263 16.96 -1.91 9.93
CA ALA A 263 17.64 -1.69 8.65
C ALA A 263 17.99 -0.20 8.42
N TYR A 264 17.03 0.69 8.65
CA TYR A 264 17.16 2.16 8.60
C TYR A 264 18.06 2.74 9.70
N GLY A 265 18.52 1.89 10.63
CA GLY A 265 19.65 2.15 11.52
C GLY A 265 19.26 2.50 12.95
N GLU A 266 17.98 2.41 13.27
CA GLU A 266 17.45 2.52 14.63
C GLU A 266 18.00 1.48 15.57
N ILE A 267 18.00 1.83 16.86
CA ILE A 267 18.55 0.98 17.91
C ILE A 267 17.65 1.07 19.12
N GLU A 268 16.98 -0.04 19.39
CA GLU A 268 16.27 -0.27 20.64
C GLU A 268 17.16 -1.04 21.64
N PHE A 269 17.13 -0.58 22.90
CA PHE A 269 17.95 -1.06 24.00
C PHE A 269 17.12 -1.45 25.22
N GLU A 270 16.60 -2.68 25.21
CA GLU A 270 15.86 -3.27 26.32
C GLU A 270 16.73 -3.87 27.45
N ILE A 271 16.32 -3.65 28.71
CA ILE A 271 16.81 -4.36 29.89
C ILE A 271 15.63 -4.94 30.70
N SER A 272 15.42 -6.25 30.58
CA SER A 272 14.46 -6.99 31.40
C SER A 272 15.09 -7.77 32.56
N ALA A 273 14.38 -7.85 33.69
CA ALA A 273 14.83 -8.54 34.89
C ALA A 273 13.72 -9.34 35.58
N GLU A 274 14.03 -10.58 35.97
CA GLU A 274 13.13 -11.45 36.72
C GLU A 274 13.67 -11.86 38.10
N ASN A 275 12.76 -12.08 39.05
CA ASN A 275 12.97 -12.66 40.39
C ASN A 275 13.99 -11.93 41.29
N LEU A 276 14.33 -10.69 40.95
CA LEU A 276 14.99 -9.76 41.85
C LEU A 276 13.98 -9.18 42.86
N PRO A 277 14.38 -8.78 44.08
CA PRO A 277 13.45 -8.19 45.04
C PRO A 277 12.83 -6.90 44.51
N ALA A 278 11.51 -6.76 44.62
CA ALA A 278 10.78 -5.57 44.17
C ALA A 278 11.39 -4.24 44.66
N GLY A 279 11.21 -3.21 43.83
CA GLY A 279 11.72 -1.86 43.99
C GLY A 279 12.73 -1.47 42.92
N ASN A 280 13.25 -0.25 43.04
CA ASN A 280 14.01 0.39 41.97
C ASN A 280 15.49 -0.01 42.02
N TYR A 281 16.03 -0.37 40.85
CA TYR A 281 17.45 -0.58 40.61
C TYR A 281 17.97 0.52 39.70
N GLU A 282 19.19 0.95 39.94
CA GLU A 282 19.91 1.92 39.12
C GLU A 282 20.58 1.17 37.96
N LEU A 283 20.32 1.65 36.74
CA LEU A 283 21.00 1.21 35.53
C LEU A 283 22.29 2.03 35.38
N VAL A 284 23.43 1.36 35.47
CA VAL A 284 24.75 2.01 35.38
C VAL A 284 25.51 1.51 34.17
N ILE A 285 25.84 2.41 33.24
CA ILE A 285 26.57 2.12 31.99
C ILE A 285 27.85 2.94 31.96
N ASP A 286 28.99 2.26 31.74
CA ASP A 286 30.34 2.82 31.86
C ASP A 286 30.57 3.62 33.16
N GLY A 287 29.93 3.19 34.25
CA GLY A 287 30.02 3.85 35.56
C GLY A 287 29.17 5.11 35.72
N VAL A 288 28.36 5.48 34.72
CA VAL A 288 27.39 6.57 34.76
C VAL A 288 25.99 6.00 34.99
N SER A 289 25.23 6.62 35.91
CA SER A 289 23.82 6.31 36.13
C SER A 289 23.01 6.82 34.94
N ARG A 290 22.33 5.92 34.22
CA ARG A 290 21.55 6.23 33.01
C ARG A 290 20.05 6.21 33.25
N GLY A 291 19.58 5.40 34.18
CA GLY A 291 18.15 5.32 34.47
C GLY A 291 17.82 4.44 35.67
N ILE A 292 16.54 4.11 35.76
CA ILE A 292 15.99 3.27 36.80
C ILE A 292 15.29 2.09 36.14
N LEU A 293 15.59 0.88 36.61
CA LEU A 293 14.86 -0.34 36.30
C LEU A 293 13.89 -0.65 37.47
N PRO A 294 12.59 -0.35 37.33
CA PRO A 294 11.58 -0.62 38.35
C PRO A 294 11.19 -2.10 38.33
N LEU A 295 11.20 -2.75 39.49
CA LEU A 295 10.75 -4.14 39.61
C LEU A 295 9.48 -4.26 40.43
N GLU A 296 8.45 -4.83 39.80
CA GLU A 296 7.13 -5.01 40.34
C GLU A 296 6.75 -6.49 40.48
N SER A 297 5.88 -6.80 41.43
CA SER A 297 5.46 -8.17 41.72
C SER A 297 4.08 -8.44 41.13
N ASP A 298 3.96 -9.46 40.28
CA ASP A 298 2.67 -9.94 39.77
C ASP A 298 1.92 -10.86 40.77
N GLY A 299 2.63 -11.30 41.83
CA GLY A 299 2.11 -12.17 42.88
C GLY A 299 2.78 -13.55 42.93
N GLU A 300 3.43 -13.96 41.85
CA GLU A 300 4.20 -15.21 41.74
C GLU A 300 5.69 -14.92 41.47
N LYS A 301 5.98 -13.95 40.60
CA LYS A 301 7.31 -13.49 40.24
C LYS A 301 7.43 -11.98 40.46
N THR A 302 8.65 -11.49 40.32
CA THR A 302 8.93 -10.06 40.18
C THR A 302 9.53 -9.85 38.80
N LYS A 303 8.99 -8.91 38.04
CA LYS A 303 9.44 -8.53 36.70
C LYS A 303 9.68 -7.03 36.64
N GLY A 304 10.50 -6.60 35.70
CA GLY A 304 10.73 -5.20 35.42
C GLY A 304 11.50 -5.07 34.13
N GLU A 305 11.17 -4.02 33.40
CA GLU A 305 11.69 -3.70 32.08
C GLU A 305 12.01 -2.21 32.03
N VAL A 306 12.96 -1.86 31.18
CA VAL A 306 13.21 -0.48 30.76
C VAL A 306 13.82 -0.57 29.38
N GLU A 307 13.34 0.27 28.50
CA GLU A 307 13.65 0.30 27.08
C GLU A 307 14.15 1.68 26.69
N TYR A 308 14.88 1.78 25.59
CA TYR A 308 15.38 3.04 25.06
C TYR A 308 15.58 2.92 23.55
N GLU A 309 14.93 3.76 22.74
CA GLU A 309 15.15 3.83 21.29
C GLU A 309 15.87 5.10 20.85
N THR A 310 16.38 5.10 19.62
CA THR A 310 17.05 6.25 19.01
C THR A 310 16.10 7.36 18.63
N HIS A 311 14.89 7.04 18.19
CA HIS A 311 13.81 7.97 17.93
C HIS A 311 12.52 7.51 18.61
N PRO A 312 12.31 7.86 19.89
CA PRO A 312 11.06 7.54 20.54
C PRO A 312 9.90 8.30 19.88
N GLU A 313 8.90 7.53 19.48
CA GLU A 313 7.61 7.90 18.88
C GLU A 313 6.70 8.55 19.94
N ASP A 314 6.78 8.05 21.18
CA ASP A 314 5.76 8.25 22.18
C ASP A 314 6.26 9.02 23.44
N GLU A 315 5.36 9.72 24.15
CA GLU A 315 5.77 10.57 25.29
C GLU A 315 6.35 9.77 26.48
N ASP A 316 6.03 8.47 26.56
CA ASP A 316 6.41 7.58 27.66
C ASP A 316 7.69 6.75 27.36
N GLU A 317 8.18 6.76 26.12
CA GLU A 317 9.44 6.13 25.69
C GLU A 317 10.69 6.92 26.10
N LEU A 318 11.84 6.24 26.09
CA LEU A 318 13.08 6.78 26.64
C LEU A 318 14.16 6.92 25.58
N LEU A 319 14.40 8.16 25.13
CA LEU A 319 15.49 8.46 24.21
C LEU A 319 16.87 7.88 24.61
N LEU A 320 17.46 7.09 23.72
CA LEU A 320 18.81 6.55 23.75
C LEU A 320 19.85 7.62 23.35
N ASP A 321 20.03 8.64 24.20
CA ASP A 321 20.96 9.75 23.94
C ASP A 321 22.45 9.44 24.25
N PHE A 322 22.80 8.16 24.38
CA PHE A 322 24.10 7.74 24.90
C PHE A 322 24.65 6.42 24.36
N ASP A 323 25.98 6.36 24.22
CA ASP A 323 26.67 5.12 23.87
C ASP A 323 26.36 4.01 24.89
N VAL A 324 25.91 2.86 24.39
CA VAL A 324 25.69 1.62 25.17
C VAL A 324 26.50 0.44 24.66
N ILE A 325 26.64 0.32 23.34
CA ILE A 325 27.19 -0.85 22.67
C ILE A 325 28.61 -1.19 23.17
N GLY A 326 28.80 -2.43 23.63
CA GLY A 326 30.09 -2.93 24.11
C GLY A 326 30.57 -2.32 25.43
N LEU A 327 29.76 -1.49 26.09
CA LEU A 327 30.12 -0.86 27.36
C LEU A 327 29.74 -1.72 28.57
N PRO A 328 30.46 -1.57 29.71
CA PRO A 328 30.11 -2.29 30.93
C PRO A 328 28.77 -1.81 31.50
N ILE A 329 27.88 -2.76 31.80
CA ILE A 329 26.58 -2.52 32.42
C ILE A 329 26.52 -3.13 33.83
N GLN A 330 25.87 -2.44 34.76
CA GLN A 330 25.60 -2.90 36.12
C GLN A 330 24.18 -2.55 36.58
N ILE A 331 23.53 -3.51 37.25
CA ILE A 331 22.25 -3.32 37.94
C ILE A 331 22.53 -3.15 39.43
N VAL A 332 22.28 -1.95 39.95
CA VAL A 332 22.75 -1.53 41.28
C VAL A 332 21.57 -1.13 42.17
N ARG A 333 21.59 -1.51 43.44
CA ARG A 333 20.62 -0.99 44.42
C ARG A 333 21.29 -0.67 45.73
N ASN A 334 21.11 0.55 46.22
CA ASN A 334 21.76 1.06 47.45
C ASN A 334 23.30 0.91 47.42
N GLY A 335 23.91 1.09 46.24
CA GLY A 335 25.36 0.93 46.04
C GLY A 335 25.87 -0.52 46.04
N VAL A 336 24.97 -1.51 45.98
CA VAL A 336 25.31 -2.93 45.85
C VAL A 336 25.01 -3.38 44.43
N VAL A 337 26.00 -3.96 43.75
CA VAL A 337 25.84 -4.55 42.42
C VAL A 337 25.17 -5.92 42.53
N TYR A 338 24.03 -6.07 41.87
CA TYR A 338 23.28 -7.33 41.78
C TYR A 338 23.67 -8.10 40.52
N PHE A 339 23.74 -7.41 39.38
CA PHE A 339 24.14 -8.00 38.10
C PHE A 339 25.17 -7.10 37.42
N SER A 340 26.03 -7.71 36.61
CA SER A 340 26.99 -6.99 35.78
C SER A 340 27.32 -7.76 34.51
N GLY A 341 27.63 -7.04 33.45
CA GLY A 341 28.09 -7.63 32.20
C GLY A 341 28.59 -6.55 31.25
N VAL A 342 28.41 -6.80 29.97
CA VAL A 342 28.74 -5.89 28.87
C VAL A 342 27.52 -5.90 27.94
N VAL A 343 27.05 -4.73 27.52
CA VAL A 343 26.00 -4.60 26.50
C VAL A 343 26.49 -5.28 25.22
N PRO A 344 25.67 -6.07 24.53
CA PRO A 344 26.09 -6.77 23.33
C PRO A 344 26.53 -5.80 22.22
N THR A 345 27.21 -6.34 21.22
CA THR A 345 27.56 -5.61 20.01
C THR A 345 26.89 -6.34 18.86
N PRO A 346 25.89 -5.72 18.20
CA PRO A 346 25.34 -6.30 16.98
C PRO A 346 26.46 -6.43 15.93
N PRO A 347 26.43 -7.45 15.06
CA PRO A 347 27.32 -7.54 13.90
C PRO A 347 27.28 -6.21 13.10
N GLU A 348 28.42 -5.87 12.47
CA GLU A 348 28.38 -4.86 11.41
C GLU A 348 27.80 -5.52 10.17
N ILE A 349 26.77 -4.90 9.60
CA ILE A 349 26.17 -5.21 8.31
C ILE A 349 27.10 -4.88 7.15
#